data_AF-A0A938FVQ0-F1
#
_entry.id   AF-A0A938FVQ0-F1
#
_cell.length_a   1.000
_cell.length_b   1.000
_cell.length_c   1.000
_cell.angle_alpha   90.00
_cell.angle_beta   90.00
_cell.angle_gamma   90.00
#
_symmetry.space_group_name_H-M   'P 1'
#
loop_
_entity.id
_entity.type
_entity.pdbx_description
1 polymer ?
#
loop_
_entity_poly.entity_id
_entity_poly.type
_entity_poly.pdbx_seq_one_letter_code
_entity_poly.pdbx_strand_id
1 'polypeptide(L)'
;MTNFLQIRLSFGRGLRWVPLLAAAALAAPAALAAEARVSFVRDVMPVLNKTGCTAGTCHGAAKGKNGFKLSLRGYDPEFDYRSIVHDLSGRRFNRTEPARSLVLLKPALQLAHGGGLRFETDSAYYKTILQWISEGTDFGDPVSAAVSKLDVQPP
;
A
#
# COMPACT_ATOMS: atom_id res chain seq x y z
N MET A 1 -20.33 -39.68 -42.37
CA MET A 1 -20.28 -40.93 -41.58
C MET A 1 -19.84 -40.58 -40.16
N THR A 2 -20.80 -40.30 -39.27
CA THR A 2 -20.54 -40.28 -37.82
C THR A 2 -21.86 -40.48 -37.11
N ASN A 3 -21.95 -41.63 -36.43
CA ASN A 3 -23.10 -42.12 -35.68
C ASN A 3 -23.56 -41.13 -34.61
N PHE A 4 -24.82 -40.71 -34.65
CA PHE A 4 -25.51 -40.24 -33.46
C PHE A 4 -26.18 -41.43 -32.79
N LEU A 5 -25.59 -41.89 -31.68
CA LEU A 5 -26.14 -42.91 -30.82
C LEU A 5 -27.45 -42.37 -30.20
N GLN A 6 -28.58 -42.87 -30.68
CA GLN A 6 -29.90 -42.60 -30.14
C GLN A 6 -30.04 -43.24 -28.75
N ILE A 7 -30.09 -42.45 -27.69
CA ILE A 7 -30.47 -42.95 -26.35
C ILE A 7 -32.00 -42.85 -26.23
N ARG A 8 -32.67 -43.98 -26.47
CA ARG A 8 -34.08 -44.18 -26.12
C ARG A 8 -34.18 -44.47 -24.63
N LEU A 9 -34.82 -43.59 -23.87
CA LEU A 9 -35.34 -43.91 -22.54
C LEU A 9 -36.87 -43.77 -22.61
N SER A 10 -37.54 -44.92 -22.55
CA SER A 10 -39.00 -45.03 -22.52
C SER A 10 -39.41 -45.27 -21.08
N PHE A 11 -40.06 -44.28 -20.46
CA PHE A 11 -40.80 -44.47 -19.20
C PHE A 11 -42.25 -44.03 -19.42
N GLY A 12 -43.16 -44.90 -18.98
CA GLY A 12 -44.58 -44.86 -19.32
C GLY A 12 -45.33 -43.66 -18.77
N ARG A 13 -46.35 -43.26 -19.55
CA ARG A 13 -47.48 -42.38 -19.21
C ARG A 13 -47.14 -40.98 -18.70
N GLY A 14 -47.23 -40.01 -19.61
CA GLY A 14 -47.51 -38.60 -19.30
C GLY A 14 -46.33 -37.66 -19.54
N LEU A 15 -46.24 -37.13 -20.76
CA LEU A 15 -45.23 -36.15 -21.15
C LEU A 15 -45.58 -34.77 -20.54
N ARG A 16 -44.96 -34.39 -19.42
CA ARG A 16 -44.93 -32.99 -18.95
C ARG A 16 -43.53 -32.46 -19.17
N TRP A 17 -43.39 -31.50 -20.08
CA TRP A 17 -42.16 -30.75 -20.30
C TRP A 17 -41.97 -29.77 -19.14
N VAL A 18 -41.09 -30.10 -18.19
CA VAL A 18 -40.58 -29.12 -17.24
C VAL A 18 -39.25 -28.64 -17.82
N PRO A 19 -39.11 -27.38 -18.25
CA PRO A 19 -37.80 -26.89 -18.64
C PRO A 19 -36.94 -26.87 -17.39
N LEU A 20 -35.92 -27.73 -17.36
CA LEU A 20 -34.81 -27.59 -16.42
C LEU A 20 -34.10 -26.28 -16.78
N LEU A 21 -34.49 -25.20 -16.12
CA LEU A 21 -33.69 -23.99 -16.04
C LEU A 21 -32.42 -24.36 -15.27
N ALA A 22 -31.40 -24.81 -15.98
CA ALA A 22 -30.05 -24.88 -15.46
C ALA A 22 -29.60 -23.44 -15.19
N ALA A 23 -29.74 -22.98 -13.95
CA ALA A 23 -29.11 -21.76 -13.48
C ALA A 23 -27.59 -21.99 -13.49
N ALA A 24 -26.94 -21.63 -14.59
CA ALA A 24 -25.50 -21.52 -14.62
C ALA A 24 -25.10 -20.34 -13.73
N ALA A 25 -24.74 -20.63 -12.48
CA ALA A 25 -24.08 -19.66 -11.63
C ALA A 25 -22.73 -19.33 -12.26
N LEU A 26 -22.63 -18.19 -12.94
CA LEU A 26 -21.33 -17.63 -13.33
C LEU A 26 -20.59 -17.26 -12.04
N ALA A 27 -19.71 -18.16 -11.57
CA ALA A 27 -18.68 -17.80 -10.63
C ALA A 27 -17.70 -16.87 -11.37
N ALA A 28 -17.83 -15.57 -11.17
CA ALA A 28 -16.81 -14.62 -11.59
C ALA A 28 -15.50 -15.00 -10.87
N PRO A 29 -14.35 -15.09 -11.58
CA PRO A 29 -13.09 -15.25 -10.89
C PRO A 29 -12.92 -14.03 -10.00
N ALA A 30 -12.84 -14.25 -8.69
CA ALA A 30 -12.32 -13.25 -7.77
C ALA A 30 -10.90 -12.95 -8.25
N ALA A 31 -10.73 -11.87 -8.99
CA ALA A 31 -9.40 -11.33 -9.24
C ALA A 31 -8.81 -11.09 -7.85
N LEU A 32 -7.84 -11.92 -7.48
CA LEU A 32 -7.00 -11.66 -6.32
C LEU A 32 -6.35 -10.31 -6.64
N ALA A 33 -6.90 -9.23 -6.09
CA ALA A 33 -6.39 -7.89 -6.34
C ALA A 33 -4.92 -7.94 -5.96
N ALA A 34 -4.03 -7.83 -6.96
CA ALA A 34 -2.61 -7.72 -6.69
C ALA A 34 -2.46 -6.56 -5.72
N GLU A 35 -1.84 -6.82 -4.56
CA GLU A 35 -1.67 -5.83 -3.52
C GLU A 35 -1.03 -4.59 -4.15
N ALA A 36 -1.74 -3.45 -4.05
CA ALA A 36 -1.33 -2.25 -4.76
C ALA A 36 0.05 -1.84 -4.26
N ARG A 37 1.03 -1.71 -5.17
CA ARG A 37 2.39 -1.29 -4.82
C ARG A 37 2.35 -0.01 -4.01
N VAL A 38 3.19 0.08 -2.98
CA VAL A 38 3.29 1.22 -2.08
C VAL A 38 4.20 2.27 -2.71
N SER A 39 3.77 3.53 -2.68
CA SER A 39 4.54 4.67 -3.18
C SER A 39 4.79 5.71 -2.09
N PHE A 40 5.84 6.50 -2.27
CA PHE A 40 6.22 7.51 -1.29
C PHE A 40 5.13 8.57 -1.09
N VAL A 41 4.67 9.19 -2.18
CA VAL A 41 3.70 10.30 -2.12
C VAL A 41 2.35 9.84 -1.58
N ARG A 42 1.82 8.71 -2.06
CA ARG A 42 0.47 8.25 -1.69
C ARG A 42 0.40 7.65 -0.30
N ASP A 43 1.42 6.88 0.09
CA ASP A 43 1.29 5.98 1.24
C ASP A 43 2.28 6.32 2.37
N VAL A 44 3.55 6.54 2.06
CA VAL A 44 4.58 6.76 3.09
C VAL A 44 4.54 8.17 3.67
N MET A 45 4.41 9.19 2.83
CA MET A 45 4.40 10.58 3.28
C MET A 45 3.24 10.86 4.26
N PRO A 46 1.99 10.38 4.03
CA PRO A 46 0.92 10.49 5.01
C PRO A 46 1.24 9.82 6.34
N VAL A 47 1.91 8.66 6.33
CA VAL A 47 2.36 7.98 7.56
C VAL A 47 3.33 8.88 8.33
N LEU A 48 4.38 9.39 7.66
CA LEU A 48 5.38 10.27 8.29
C LEU A 48 4.75 11.53 8.88
N ASN A 49 3.75 12.10 8.19
CA ASN A 49 2.99 13.24 8.66
C ASN A 49 2.16 12.89 9.90
N LYS A 50 1.41 11.78 9.84
CA LYS A 50 0.52 11.34 10.93
C LYS A 50 1.29 10.99 12.19
N THR A 51 2.47 10.39 12.06
CA THR A 51 3.33 9.97 13.18
C THR A 51 4.22 11.10 13.70
N GLY A 52 4.15 12.30 13.10
CA GLY A 52 4.80 13.52 13.56
C GLY A 52 6.28 13.65 13.16
N CYS A 53 6.76 12.85 12.19
CA CYS A 53 8.14 12.93 11.72
C CYS A 53 8.42 14.30 11.06
N THR A 54 7.48 14.81 10.26
CA THR A 54 7.57 16.10 9.56
C THR A 54 7.10 17.29 10.41
N ALA A 55 6.94 17.12 11.72
CA ALA A 55 6.52 18.18 12.61
C ALA A 55 7.65 19.21 12.86
N GLY A 56 7.26 20.48 13.03
CA GLY A 56 8.17 21.60 13.28
C GLY A 56 8.97 21.50 14.59
N THR A 57 8.61 20.58 15.49
CA THR A 57 9.34 20.32 16.74
C THR A 57 10.58 19.46 16.52
N CYS A 58 10.71 18.75 15.40
CA CYS A 58 11.80 17.82 15.11
C CYS A 58 12.31 17.93 13.67
N HIS A 59 12.04 16.94 12.80
CA HIS A 59 12.66 16.92 11.47
C HIS A 59 12.03 17.92 10.50
N GLY A 60 10.77 18.30 10.72
CA GLY A 60 10.12 19.41 10.00
C GLY A 60 10.53 20.81 10.48
N ALA A 61 11.42 20.93 11.48
CA ALA A 61 11.94 22.22 11.93
C ALA A 61 12.77 22.90 10.83
N ALA A 62 12.91 24.23 10.89
CA ALA A 62 13.66 25.00 9.89
C ALA A 62 15.09 24.49 9.67
N LYS A 63 15.74 23.95 10.70
CA LYS A 63 17.08 23.34 10.63
C LYS A 63 17.08 21.80 10.70
N GLY A 64 15.90 21.17 10.78
CA GLY A 64 15.78 19.75 11.08
C GLY A 64 16.38 19.40 12.45
N LYS A 65 16.75 18.12 12.63
CA LYS A 65 17.38 17.64 13.87
C LYS A 65 18.47 16.61 13.56
N ASN A 66 19.64 16.74 14.18
CA ASN A 66 20.77 15.82 14.05
C ASN A 66 21.17 15.54 12.59
N GLY A 67 21.22 16.59 11.76
CA GLY A 67 21.59 16.48 10.35
C GLY A 67 20.55 15.73 9.49
N PHE A 68 19.30 15.61 9.96
CA PHE A 68 18.19 15.08 9.18
C PHE A 68 17.04 16.08 9.20
N LYS A 69 16.65 16.52 8.00
CA LYS A 69 15.59 17.51 7.78
C LYS A 69 14.55 16.92 6.84
N LEU A 70 13.30 17.18 7.17
CA LEU A 70 12.14 17.00 6.32
C LEU A 70 11.45 18.36 6.16
N SER A 71 10.63 18.50 5.13
CA SER A 71 9.75 19.61 4.89
C SER A 71 8.71 19.67 6.01
N LEU A 72 8.29 20.89 6.35
CA LEU A 72 7.29 21.08 7.39
C LEU A 72 5.95 20.50 6.91
N ARG A 73 5.43 19.51 7.64
CA ARG A 73 4.16 18.83 7.33
C ARG A 73 4.12 18.17 5.94
N GLY A 74 5.27 17.82 5.36
CA GLY A 74 5.32 17.13 4.07
C GLY A 74 4.97 18.02 2.87
N TYR A 75 5.23 19.33 2.95
CA TYR A 75 4.92 20.29 1.89
C TYR A 75 5.77 20.10 0.61
N ASP A 76 6.96 19.51 0.71
CA ASP A 76 7.88 19.27 -0.42
C ASP A 76 8.24 17.78 -0.50
N PRO A 77 7.44 16.97 -1.22
CA PRO A 77 7.63 15.53 -1.31
C PRO A 77 8.97 15.13 -1.95
N GLU A 78 9.42 15.86 -2.98
CA GLU A 78 10.68 15.59 -3.67
C GLU A 78 11.88 15.85 -2.75
N PHE A 79 11.84 16.90 -1.94
CA PHE A 79 12.84 17.15 -0.90
C PHE A 79 12.84 16.06 0.17
N ASP A 80 11.67 15.66 0.65
CA ASP A 80 11.55 14.63 1.69
C ASP A 80 12.04 13.28 1.23
N TYR A 81 11.65 12.88 0.02
CA TYR A 81 12.12 11.65 -0.60
C TYR A 81 13.64 11.64 -0.71
N ARG A 82 14.25 12.71 -1.24
CA ARG A 82 15.72 12.81 -1.35
C ARG A 82 16.40 12.77 0.03
N SER A 83 15.83 13.47 1.02
CA SER A 83 16.36 13.49 2.38
C SER A 83 16.32 12.12 3.06
N ILE A 84 15.34 11.27 2.71
CA ILE A 84 15.19 9.93 3.25
C ILE A 84 16.06 8.91 2.50
N VAL A 85 16.00 8.94 1.16
CA VAL A 85 16.54 7.87 0.29
C VAL A 85 17.98 8.14 -0.15
N HIS A 86 18.35 9.41 -0.38
CA HIS A 86 19.61 9.77 -1.04
C HIS A 86 20.63 10.45 -0.12
N ASP A 87 20.17 11.23 0.86
CA ASP A 87 21.07 11.96 1.77
C ASP A 87 22.04 11.04 2.53
N LEU A 88 23.23 11.57 2.82
CA LEU A 88 24.35 10.83 3.41
C LEU A 88 24.66 9.54 2.65
N SER A 89 24.58 9.59 1.32
CA SER A 89 24.87 8.45 0.43
C SER A 89 23.96 7.26 0.70
N GLY A 90 22.70 7.51 1.06
CA GLY A 90 21.69 6.48 1.31
C GLY A 90 21.89 5.68 2.60
N ARG A 91 22.82 6.09 3.48
CA ARG A 91 23.16 5.37 4.72
C ARG A 91 22.01 5.19 5.72
N ARG A 92 20.90 5.91 5.54
CA ARG A 92 19.69 5.76 6.37
C ARG A 92 18.83 4.57 5.94
N PHE A 93 19.12 4.00 4.78
CA PHE A 93 18.39 2.92 4.16
C PHE A 93 19.25 1.66 4.08
N ASN A 94 18.66 0.53 4.42
CA ASN A 94 19.23 -0.78 4.17
C ASN A 94 18.35 -1.50 3.16
N ARG A 95 18.78 -1.52 1.90
CA ARG A 95 18.03 -2.18 0.80
C ARG A 95 18.12 -3.70 0.86
N THR A 96 19.17 -4.24 1.47
CA THR A 96 19.36 -5.69 1.63
C THR A 96 18.52 -6.24 2.78
N GLU A 97 18.39 -5.47 3.86
CA GLU A 97 17.64 -5.82 5.05
C GLU A 97 16.70 -4.67 5.45
N PRO A 98 15.54 -4.54 4.76
CA PRO A 98 14.61 -3.41 4.89
C PRO A 98 14.30 -2.97 6.32
N ALA A 99 14.01 -3.93 7.19
CA ALA A 99 13.66 -3.71 8.59
C ALA A 99 14.77 -3.01 9.41
N ARG A 100 16.03 -3.05 8.95
CA ARG A 100 17.17 -2.37 9.59
C ARG A 100 17.42 -0.96 9.08
N SER A 101 16.54 -0.42 8.26
CA SER A 101 16.60 0.98 7.85
C SER A 101 16.30 1.91 9.03
N LEU A 102 17.05 3.00 9.17
CA LEU A 102 16.91 3.93 10.31
C LEU A 102 15.55 4.61 10.36
N VAL A 103 14.86 4.72 9.21
CA VAL A 103 13.49 5.21 9.09
C VAL A 103 12.45 4.29 9.75
N LEU A 104 12.80 3.03 10.01
CA LEU A 104 12.00 2.08 10.79
C LEU A 104 12.52 1.94 12.22
N LEU A 105 13.83 1.72 12.37
CA LEU A 105 14.44 1.41 13.68
C LEU A 105 14.26 2.54 14.70
N LYS A 106 14.44 3.80 14.28
CA LYS A 106 14.34 4.94 15.22
C LYS A 106 12.89 5.20 15.62
N PRO A 107 11.93 5.37 14.70
CA PRO A 107 10.56 5.66 15.10
C PRO A 107 9.87 4.51 15.86
N ALA A 108 10.28 3.26 15.62
CA ALA A 108 9.84 2.09 16.38
C ALA A 108 10.60 1.86 17.69
N LEU A 109 11.49 2.80 18.07
CA LEU A 109 12.29 2.77 19.29
C LEU A 109 13.19 1.51 19.46
N GLN A 110 13.45 0.79 18.36
CA GLN A 110 14.45 -0.28 18.31
C GLN A 110 15.88 0.31 18.35
N LEU A 111 16.02 1.59 18.04
CA LEU A 111 17.20 2.42 18.32
C LEU A 111 16.77 3.74 18.97
N ALA A 112 17.67 4.33 19.76
CA ALA A 112 17.43 5.62 20.40
C ALA A 112 17.10 6.71 19.35
N HIS A 113 15.88 7.24 19.41
CA HIS A 113 15.41 8.27 18.48
C HIS A 113 15.60 9.69 19.03
N GLY A 114 15.46 9.89 20.34
CA GLY A 114 15.33 11.21 20.97
C GLY A 114 13.97 11.88 20.75
N GLY A 115 13.23 11.47 19.70
CA GLY A 115 11.80 11.75 19.53
C GLY A 115 10.91 10.83 20.37
N GLY A 116 11.40 9.69 20.86
CA GLY A 116 10.55 8.66 21.49
C GLY A 116 9.79 7.82 20.45
N LEU A 117 8.93 6.91 20.93
CA LEU A 117 8.14 6.01 20.09
C LEU A 117 7.17 6.79 19.19
N ARG A 118 7.06 6.37 17.92
CA ARG A 118 6.17 6.96 16.91
C ARG A 118 5.15 5.95 16.38
N PHE A 119 5.54 4.68 16.27
CA PHE A 119 4.69 3.57 15.87
C PHE A 119 5.30 2.24 16.30
N GLU A 120 4.46 1.24 16.58
CA GLU A 120 4.88 -0.12 16.92
C GLU A 120 5.25 -0.94 15.67
N THR A 121 6.03 -2.00 15.83
CA THR A 121 6.50 -2.85 14.72
C THR A 121 5.39 -3.67 14.06
N ASP A 122 4.29 -3.93 14.76
CA ASP A 122 3.12 -4.63 14.24
C ASP A 122 2.07 -3.70 13.61
N SER A 123 2.27 -2.38 13.73
CA SER A 123 1.36 -1.38 13.21
C SER A 123 1.30 -1.36 11.67
N ALA A 124 0.17 -0.89 11.14
CA ALA A 124 0.04 -0.65 9.70
C ALA A 124 1.09 0.36 9.20
N TYR A 125 1.42 1.39 10.00
CA TYR A 125 2.44 2.39 9.67
C TYR A 125 3.82 1.77 9.41
N TYR A 126 4.26 0.88 10.31
CA TYR A 126 5.52 0.17 10.15
C TYR A 126 5.52 -0.69 8.89
N LYS A 127 4.43 -1.46 8.68
CA LYS A 127 4.27 -2.38 7.55
C LYS A 127 4.26 -1.64 6.21
N THR A 128 3.55 -0.51 6.10
CA THR A 128 3.54 0.33 4.89
C THR A 128 4.94 0.81 4.53
N ILE A 129 5.68 1.34 5.50
CA ILE A 129 7.05 1.80 5.25
C ILE A 129 7.92 0.60 4.86
N LEU A 130 7.88 -0.50 5.61
CA LEU A 130 8.67 -1.70 5.33
C LEU A 130 8.41 -2.25 3.92
N GLN A 131 7.15 -2.32 3.50
CA GLN A 131 6.76 -2.76 2.17
C GLN A 131 7.35 -1.84 1.10
N TRP A 132 7.19 -0.52 1.26
CA TRP A 132 7.79 0.46 0.34
C TRP A 132 9.31 0.30 0.20
N ILE A 133 10.03 0.07 1.30
CA ILE A 133 11.47 -0.23 1.26
C ILE A 133 11.74 -1.50 0.45
N SER A 134 10.96 -2.55 0.71
CA SER A 134 11.10 -3.87 0.10
C SER A 134 10.78 -3.86 -1.39
N GLU A 135 9.89 -2.96 -1.83
CA GLU A 135 9.48 -2.77 -3.23
C GLU A 135 10.42 -1.85 -4.02
N GLY A 136 11.50 -1.34 -3.40
CA GLY A 136 12.51 -0.55 -4.09
C GLY A 136 12.29 0.96 -4.02
N THR A 137 11.52 1.44 -3.04
CA THR A 137 11.34 2.87 -2.72
C THR A 137 10.77 3.71 -3.85
N ASP A 138 9.69 3.25 -4.47
CA ASP A 138 9.05 4.02 -5.54
C ASP A 138 8.61 5.41 -5.03
N PHE A 139 8.95 6.47 -5.75
CA PHE A 139 8.48 7.82 -5.41
C PHE A 139 6.95 7.90 -5.58
N GLY A 140 6.41 7.20 -6.57
CA GLY A 140 5.05 7.34 -7.04
C GLY A 140 4.92 8.47 -8.05
N ASP A 141 4.05 8.28 -9.05
CA ASP A 141 3.73 9.33 -10.02
C ASP A 141 2.69 10.28 -9.41
N PRO A 142 3.06 11.55 -9.10
CA PRO A 142 2.13 12.53 -8.53
C PRO A 142 0.93 12.82 -9.44
N VAL A 143 1.05 12.58 -10.75
CA VAL A 143 -0.05 12.72 -11.71
C VAL A 143 -1.03 11.55 -11.60
N SER A 144 -0.52 10.30 -11.54
CA SER A 144 -1.35 9.12 -11.33
C SER A 144 -2.10 9.09 -9.99
N ALA A 145 -1.57 9.80 -8.98
CA ALA A 145 -2.17 9.94 -7.66
C ALA A 145 -3.18 11.10 -7.57
N ALA A 146 -3.42 11.85 -8.64
CA ALA A 146 -4.37 12.95 -8.64
C ALA A 146 -5.80 12.44 -8.41
N VAL A 147 -6.49 13.06 -7.45
CA VAL A 147 -7.90 12.77 -7.17
C VAL A 147 -8.72 13.20 -8.38
N SER A 148 -9.27 12.23 -9.11
CA SER A 148 -10.09 12.50 -10.30
C SER A 148 -11.52 12.90 -9.94
N LYS A 149 -12.01 12.50 -8.76
CA LYS A 149 -13.37 12.81 -8.28
C LYS A 149 -13.43 12.80 -6.75
N LEU A 150 -14.19 13.75 -6.20
CA LEU A 150 -14.57 13.77 -4.78
C LEU A 150 -16.11 13.85 -4.71
N ASP A 151 -16.74 12.78 -4.24
CA ASP A 151 -18.17 12.75 -3.93
C ASP A 151 -18.37 12.88 -2.42
N VAL A 152 -19.26 13.77 -2.00
CA VAL A 152 -19.65 13.93 -0.60
C VAL A 152 -21.15 13.63 -0.50
N GLN A 153 -21.51 12.63 0.30
CA GLN A 153 -22.90 12.32 0.60
C GLN A 153 -23.33 12.96 1.93
N PRO A 154 -24.57 13.45 2.04
CA PRO A 154 -25.15 13.81 3.33
C PRO A 154 -25.08 12.61 4.30
N PRO A 155 -24.98 12.85 5.62
CA PRO A 155 -24.98 11.79 6.62
C PRO A 155 -26.29 10.99 6.65
#